data_AF-A0A6L7TSU9-F1
#
_entry.id   AF-A0A6L7TSU9-F1
#
_cell.length_a   1.000
_cell.length_b   1.000
_cell.length_c   1.000
_cell.angle_alpha   90.00
_cell.angle_beta   90.00
_cell.angle_gamma   90.00
#
_symmetry.space_group_name_H-M   'P 1'
#
loop_
_entity.id
_entity.type
_entity.pdbx_description
1 polymer ?
#
loop_
_entity_poly.entity_id
_entity_poly.type
_entity_poly.pdbx_seq_one_letter_code
_entity_poly.pdbx_strand_id
1 'polypeptide(L)'
;MDDESVPPGGDVGAADEAEPSLSDDLLLDLLDALVEERGRVPAARVLGVNYRTLASCCDTRQVSRRMRQALADFRERGSDGNGETVTSYSERPPDGDGAALRERVAELEDENTELRELADEQAIRLEELNRRVAELEDSKQAEGATEIVGTAEIVDADSDGVNPHEQGDKVGQGWIPPRRRPGMPDAGVITLEEQPDEEFAFGPAAALVAEWRQLRVGGGKVSNSVGRAEAAVRRWELEAELLGDYRLTLPPDTYTLDDARRADHIRWRRDALAEARRKLRLAKRARLLRQVITLGTWRK
;
A
#
# COMPACT_ATOMS: atom_id res chain seq x y z
N MET A 1 -76.21 -30.01 28.50
CA MET A 1 -75.66 -28.65 28.69
C MET A 1 -74.16 -28.78 28.52
N ASP A 2 -73.68 -29.16 27.34
CA ASP A 2 -73.72 -28.45 26.05
C ASP A 2 -72.95 -27.13 26.15
N ASP A 3 -71.69 -27.16 25.69
CA ASP A 3 -71.10 -26.22 24.71
C ASP A 3 -69.63 -26.64 24.47
N GLU A 4 -69.33 -27.33 23.37
CA GLU A 4 -68.82 -26.74 22.11
C GLU A 4 -67.46 -26.06 22.31
N SER A 5 -66.32 -26.73 22.06
CA SER A 5 -65.77 -27.13 20.76
C SER A 5 -65.84 -26.03 19.69
N VAL A 6 -64.80 -25.19 19.56
CA VAL A 6 -64.18 -24.75 18.28
C VAL A 6 -62.77 -24.17 18.57
N PRO A 7 -61.69 -24.67 17.95
CA PRO A 7 -60.44 -23.93 17.79
C PRO A 7 -60.46 -23.13 16.47
N PRO A 8 -60.15 -21.81 16.44
CA PRO A 8 -59.69 -21.16 15.21
C PRO A 8 -58.15 -21.30 15.16
N GLY A 9 -57.57 -21.96 14.17
CA GLY A 9 -57.81 -21.68 12.75
C GLY A 9 -57.02 -20.43 12.38
N GLY A 10 -55.69 -20.58 12.27
CA GLY A 10 -54.76 -19.53 11.87
C GLY A 10 -53.76 -20.11 10.87
N ASP A 11 -54.31 -20.68 9.80
CA ASP A 11 -53.60 -21.01 8.57
C ASP A 11 -53.00 -19.71 8.00
N VAL A 12 -51.69 -19.56 8.17
CA VAL A 12 -50.89 -18.65 7.35
C VAL A 12 -49.79 -19.48 6.69
N GLY A 13 -50.20 -20.58 6.05
CA GLY A 13 -49.49 -21.12 4.91
C GLY A 13 -49.56 -20.13 3.76
N ALA A 14 -48.91 -18.98 3.90
CA ALA A 14 -48.40 -18.27 2.74
C ALA A 14 -47.37 -19.23 2.13
N ALA A 15 -47.86 -20.07 1.22
CA ALA A 15 -47.04 -20.66 0.19
C ALA A 15 -46.36 -19.48 -0.49
N ASP A 16 -45.17 -19.16 0.03
CA ASP A 16 -44.13 -18.45 -0.68
C ASP A 16 -43.97 -19.30 -1.96
N GLU A 17 -44.68 -18.87 -3.01
CA GLU A 17 -44.53 -19.37 -4.36
C GLU A 17 -43.06 -19.10 -4.69
N ALA A 18 -42.22 -20.07 -4.32
CA ALA A 18 -40.80 -20.04 -4.58
C ALA A 18 -40.69 -20.02 -6.09
N GLU A 19 -40.59 -18.81 -6.64
CA GLU A 19 -40.20 -18.60 -8.02
C GLU A 19 -39.02 -19.53 -8.28
N PRO A 20 -39.00 -20.25 -9.42
CA PRO A 20 -37.98 -21.24 -9.70
C PRO A 20 -36.62 -20.56 -9.70
N SER A 21 -35.97 -20.58 -8.53
CA SER A 21 -34.68 -19.95 -8.32
C SER A 21 -33.70 -20.70 -9.21
N LEU A 22 -33.15 -20.00 -10.18
CA LEU A 22 -32.16 -20.56 -11.09
C LEU A 22 -31.05 -21.22 -10.28
N SER A 23 -30.67 -22.43 -10.67
CA SER A 23 -29.54 -23.10 -10.05
C SER A 23 -28.31 -22.22 -10.19
N ASP A 24 -27.52 -22.13 -9.12
CA ASP A 24 -26.30 -21.32 -9.11
C ASP A 24 -25.32 -21.76 -10.21
N ASP A 25 -25.32 -23.04 -10.59
CA ASP A 25 -24.52 -23.58 -11.69
C ASP A 25 -24.86 -22.91 -13.03
N LEU A 26 -26.14 -22.74 -13.34
CA LEU A 26 -26.57 -22.10 -14.59
C LEU A 26 -26.19 -20.62 -14.66
N LEU A 27 -26.17 -19.95 -13.50
CA LEU A 27 -25.72 -18.56 -13.39
C LEU A 27 -24.21 -18.44 -13.56
N LEU A 28 -23.44 -19.42 -13.06
CA LEU A 28 -22.00 -19.46 -13.26
C LEU A 28 -21.64 -19.73 -14.72
N ASP A 29 -22.35 -20.62 -15.41
CA ASP A 29 -22.14 -20.88 -16.84
C ASP A 29 -22.45 -19.63 -17.68
N LEU A 30 -23.53 -18.90 -17.35
CA LEU A 30 -23.86 -17.62 -18.00
C LEU A 30 -22.76 -16.57 -17.77
N LEU A 31 -22.22 -16.50 -16.55
CA LEU A 31 -21.13 -15.59 -16.21
C LEU A 31 -19.85 -15.96 -16.96
N ASP A 32 -19.50 -17.23 -17.03
CA ASP A 32 -18.31 -17.72 -17.74
C ASP A 32 -18.41 -17.40 -19.24
N ALA A 33 -19.57 -17.64 -19.87
CA ALA A 33 -19.81 -17.28 -21.27
C ALA A 33 -19.66 -15.76 -21.51
N LEU A 34 -20.22 -14.92 -20.63
CA LEU A 34 -20.13 -13.46 -20.75
C LEU A 34 -18.68 -12.95 -20.59
N VAL A 35 -17.91 -13.56 -19.69
CA VAL A 35 -16.51 -13.23 -19.45
C VAL A 35 -15.63 -13.72 -20.60
N GLU A 36 -15.92 -14.88 -21.18
CA GLU A 36 -15.22 -15.39 -22.36
C GLU A 36 -15.45 -14.49 -23.58
N GLU A 37 -16.69 -14.04 -23.81
CA GLU A 37 -17.03 -13.17 -24.94
C GLU A 37 -16.40 -11.78 -24.83
N ARG A 38 -16.41 -11.17 -23.63
CA ARG A 38 -16.14 -9.72 -23.47
C ARG A 38 -14.97 -9.39 -22.57
N GLY A 39 -14.44 -10.36 -21.83
CA GLY A 39 -13.48 -10.14 -20.76
C GLY A 39 -14.12 -9.63 -19.45
N ARG A 40 -13.36 -9.75 -18.35
CA ARG A 40 -13.85 -9.49 -16.98
C ARG A 40 -14.33 -8.05 -16.74
N VAL A 41 -13.61 -7.05 -17.26
CA VAL A 41 -13.94 -5.63 -17.01
C VAL A 41 -15.20 -5.20 -17.77
N PRO A 42 -15.34 -5.49 -19.08
CA PRO A 42 -16.58 -5.18 -19.80
C PRO A 42 -17.79 -5.98 -19.28
N ALA A 43 -17.62 -7.26 -18.95
CA ALA A 43 -18.68 -8.07 -18.34
C ALA A 43 -19.22 -7.45 -17.03
N ALA A 44 -18.33 -6.97 -16.15
CA ALA A 44 -18.74 -6.33 -14.90
C ALA A 44 -19.57 -5.06 -15.16
N ARG A 45 -19.20 -4.29 -16.19
CA ARG A 45 -19.94 -3.09 -16.60
C ARG A 45 -21.32 -3.43 -17.15
N VAL A 46 -21.42 -4.45 -18.01
CA VAL A 46 -22.70 -4.93 -18.59
C VAL A 46 -23.67 -5.40 -17.49
N LEU A 47 -23.15 -6.11 -16.50
CA LEU A 47 -23.92 -6.59 -15.35
C LEU A 47 -24.20 -5.49 -14.30
N GLY A 48 -23.61 -4.29 -14.42
CA GLY A 48 -23.79 -3.21 -13.43
C GLY A 48 -23.19 -3.52 -12.06
N VAL A 49 -22.16 -4.36 -12.00
CA VAL A 49 -21.48 -4.78 -10.75
C VAL A 49 -20.05 -4.25 -10.69
N ASN A 50 -19.52 -4.11 -9.48
CA ASN A 50 -18.12 -3.73 -9.29
C ASN A 50 -17.22 -4.86 -9.83
N TYR A 51 -16.14 -4.50 -10.53
CA TYR A 51 -15.13 -5.45 -11.01
C TYR A 51 -14.65 -6.42 -9.92
N ARG A 52 -14.44 -5.96 -8.69
CA ARG A 52 -14.03 -6.83 -7.57
C ARG A 52 -15.06 -7.89 -7.22
N THR A 53 -16.35 -7.55 -7.35
CA THR A 53 -17.45 -8.49 -7.08
C THR A 53 -17.51 -9.58 -8.16
N LEU A 54 -17.33 -9.21 -9.43
CA LEU A 54 -17.24 -10.17 -10.53
C LEU A 54 -16.00 -11.06 -10.38
N ALA A 55 -14.83 -10.47 -10.15
CA ALA A 55 -13.58 -11.21 -9.97
C ALA A 55 -13.69 -12.22 -8.81
N SER A 56 -14.21 -11.79 -7.66
CA SER A 56 -14.44 -12.68 -6.51
C SER A 56 -15.41 -13.82 -6.85
N CYS A 57 -16.45 -13.58 -7.65
CA CYS A 57 -17.39 -14.61 -8.07
C CYS A 57 -16.73 -15.65 -8.98
N CYS A 58 -15.91 -15.21 -9.96
CA CYS A 58 -15.15 -16.11 -10.83
C CYS A 58 -14.14 -16.95 -10.05
N ASP A 59 -13.46 -16.34 -9.07
CA ASP A 59 -12.39 -17.02 -8.32
C ASP A 59 -12.96 -18.00 -7.28
N THR A 60 -14.06 -17.66 -6.62
CA THR A 60 -14.66 -18.48 -5.55
C THR A 60 -15.74 -19.45 -6.04
N ARG A 61 -16.21 -19.29 -7.27
CA ARG A 61 -17.36 -20.02 -7.83
C ARG A 61 -18.62 -19.91 -6.94
N GLN A 62 -18.78 -18.81 -6.21
CA GLN A 62 -19.94 -18.54 -5.36
C GLN A 62 -20.70 -17.30 -5.85
N VAL A 63 -21.97 -17.47 -6.19
CA VAL A 63 -22.82 -16.39 -6.69
C VAL A 63 -23.45 -15.64 -5.51
N SER A 64 -22.94 -14.44 -5.22
CA SER A 64 -23.56 -13.57 -4.21
C SER A 64 -25.00 -13.18 -4.61
N ARG A 65 -25.86 -12.88 -3.63
CA ARG A 65 -27.25 -12.44 -3.89
C ARG A 65 -27.36 -11.30 -4.92
N ARG A 66 -26.44 -10.34 -4.87
CA ARG A 66 -26.39 -9.21 -5.82
C ARG A 66 -25.99 -9.65 -7.23
N MET A 67 -25.08 -10.61 -7.34
CA MET A 67 -24.69 -11.18 -8.64
C MET A 67 -25.82 -12.02 -9.24
N ARG A 68 -26.54 -12.79 -8.39
CA ARG A 68 -27.71 -13.56 -8.81
C ARG A 68 -28.78 -12.66 -9.43
N GLN A 69 -29.09 -11.54 -8.77
CA GLN A 69 -30.03 -10.55 -9.30
C GLN A 69 -29.52 -9.93 -10.60
N ALA A 70 -28.27 -9.47 -10.66
CA ALA A 70 -27.70 -8.88 -11.87
C ALA A 70 -27.70 -9.82 -13.09
N LEU A 71 -27.44 -11.11 -12.88
CA LEU A 71 -27.47 -12.14 -13.92
C LEU A 71 -28.90 -12.50 -14.34
N ALA A 72 -29.84 -12.55 -13.40
CA ALA A 72 -31.27 -12.72 -13.71
C ALA A 72 -31.79 -11.55 -14.55
N ASP A 73 -31.52 -10.31 -14.12
CA ASP A 73 -31.88 -9.08 -14.84
C ASP A 73 -31.21 -9.02 -16.22
N PHE A 74 -29.97 -9.52 -16.36
CA PHE A 74 -29.28 -9.59 -17.64
C PHE A 74 -29.94 -10.59 -18.58
N ARG A 75 -30.34 -11.76 -18.06
CA ARG A 75 -31.02 -12.79 -18.85
C ARG A 75 -32.40 -12.33 -19.30
N GLU A 76 -33.18 -11.72 -18.41
CA GLU A 76 -34.50 -11.17 -18.75
C GLU A 76 -34.38 -10.12 -19.86
N ARG A 77 -33.42 -9.18 -19.72
CA ARG A 77 -33.12 -8.20 -20.76
C ARG A 77 -32.66 -8.81 -22.09
N GLY A 78 -32.04 -10.00 -22.07
CA GLY A 78 -31.64 -10.74 -23.26
C GLY A 78 -32.74 -11.62 -23.87
N SER A 79 -33.76 -11.99 -23.08
CA SER A 79 -34.81 -12.95 -23.45
C SER A 79 -36.01 -12.29 -24.13
N ASP A 80 -36.27 -11.00 -23.86
CA ASP A 80 -37.44 -10.27 -24.40
C ASP A 80 -37.33 -9.88 -25.89
N GLY A 81 -36.27 -10.33 -26.55
CA GLY A 81 -36.25 -10.42 -27.99
C GLY A 81 -35.81 -9.14 -28.70
N ASN A 82 -35.33 -9.40 -29.91
CA ASN A 82 -34.71 -8.48 -30.85
C ASN A 82 -33.28 -8.08 -30.49
N GLY A 83 -32.34 -8.60 -31.25
CA GLY A 83 -30.96 -8.14 -31.35
C GLY A 83 -30.85 -6.72 -31.91
N GLU A 84 -31.62 -5.78 -31.36
CA GLU A 84 -31.33 -4.38 -31.40
C GLU A 84 -30.35 -4.12 -30.26
N THR A 85 -29.12 -4.53 -30.57
CA THR A 85 -27.90 -4.20 -29.89
C THR A 85 -28.03 -2.85 -29.20
N VAL A 86 -27.81 -2.86 -27.88
CA VAL A 86 -27.32 -1.72 -27.12
C VAL A 86 -25.91 -1.38 -27.63
N THR A 87 -25.84 -0.94 -28.90
CA THR A 87 -24.81 -0.13 -29.55
C THR A 87 -25.33 1.29 -29.77
N SER A 88 -26.47 1.68 -29.19
CA SER A 88 -26.94 3.07 -29.23
C SER A 88 -26.24 4.01 -28.23
N TYR A 89 -25.02 3.65 -27.79
CA TYR A 89 -24.07 4.55 -27.14
C TYR A 89 -22.68 4.40 -27.78
N SER A 90 -22.59 4.65 -29.10
CA SER A 90 -21.59 5.55 -29.70
C SER A 90 -21.44 5.35 -31.22
N GLU A 91 -22.50 5.54 -32.01
CA GLU A 91 -22.34 6.02 -33.39
C GLU A 91 -22.28 7.55 -33.39
N ARG A 92 -21.39 8.10 -32.55
CA ARG A 92 -20.79 9.40 -32.86
C ARG A 92 -19.70 9.07 -33.88
N PRO A 93 -19.69 9.68 -35.07
CA PRO A 93 -18.64 9.42 -36.05
C PRO A 93 -17.28 9.66 -35.35
N PRO A 94 -16.30 8.75 -35.50
CA PRO A 94 -14.98 8.87 -34.84
C PRO A 94 -14.14 10.06 -35.34
N ASP A 95 -14.71 10.92 -36.18
CA ASP A 95 -14.02 12.01 -36.86
C ASP A 95 -13.82 13.26 -36.00
N GLY A 96 -14.38 13.31 -34.78
CA GLY A 96 -14.19 14.43 -33.84
C GLY A 96 -13.17 14.16 -32.74
N ASP A 97 -13.22 12.99 -32.12
CA ASP A 97 -12.43 12.69 -30.92
C ASP A 97 -11.00 12.24 -31.24
N GLY A 98 -10.73 11.77 -32.47
CA GLY A 98 -9.37 11.40 -32.88
C GLY A 98 -8.41 12.60 -32.95
N ALA A 99 -8.90 13.79 -33.29
CA ALA A 99 -8.09 15.01 -33.28
C ALA A 99 -7.78 15.45 -31.84
N ALA A 100 -8.80 15.48 -30.97
CA ALA A 100 -8.63 15.82 -29.55
C ALA A 100 -7.75 14.80 -28.80
N LEU A 101 -7.87 13.51 -29.12
CA LEU A 101 -6.99 12.47 -28.55
C LEU A 101 -5.56 12.59 -29.05
N ARG A 102 -5.34 12.88 -30.35
CA ARG A 102 -3.99 13.13 -30.88
C ARG A 102 -3.36 14.39 -30.29
N GLU A 103 -4.14 15.45 -30.13
CA GLU A 103 -3.71 16.68 -29.45
C GLU A 103 -3.35 16.40 -27.99
N ARG A 104 -4.17 15.61 -27.28
CA ARG A 104 -3.87 15.21 -25.91
C ARG A 104 -2.65 14.30 -25.80
N VAL A 105 -2.43 13.41 -26.77
CA VAL A 105 -1.23 12.57 -26.82
C VAL A 105 0.01 13.44 -27.07
N ALA A 106 -0.05 14.39 -28.00
CA ALA A 106 1.05 15.32 -28.24
C ALA A 106 1.35 16.19 -26.99
N GLU A 107 0.32 16.72 -26.33
CA GLU A 107 0.48 17.47 -25.07
C GLU A 107 1.14 16.62 -23.98
N LEU A 108 0.76 15.34 -23.86
CA LEU A 108 1.37 14.42 -22.91
C LEU A 108 2.82 14.04 -23.29
N GLU A 109 3.13 13.97 -24.59
CA GLU A 109 4.50 13.73 -25.07
C GLU A 109 5.40 14.94 -24.80
N ASP A 110 4.89 16.15 -24.98
CA ASP A 110 5.58 17.40 -24.63
C ASP A 110 5.81 17.48 -23.10
N GLU A 111 4.78 17.21 -22.29
CA GLU A 111 4.91 17.15 -20.81
C GLU A 111 5.93 16.08 -20.38
N ASN A 112 5.95 14.92 -21.05
CA ASN A 112 6.95 13.88 -20.77
C ASN A 112 8.37 14.34 -21.09
N THR A 113 8.52 15.12 -22.16
CA THR A 113 9.81 15.65 -22.59
C THR A 113 10.32 16.69 -21.59
N GLU A 114 9.47 17.63 -21.15
CA GLU A 114 9.80 18.61 -20.11
C GLU A 114 10.19 17.92 -18.79
N LEU A 115 9.47 16.86 -18.40
CA LEU A 115 9.80 16.08 -17.20
C LEU A 115 11.15 15.34 -17.31
N ARG A 116 11.54 14.90 -18.52
CA ARG A 116 12.85 14.28 -18.75
C ARG A 116 13.97 15.31 -18.68
N GLU A 117 13.78 16.48 -19.30
CA GLU A 117 14.74 17.58 -19.23
C GLU A 117 14.96 18.03 -17.78
N LEU A 118 13.88 18.19 -17.00
CA LEU A 118 13.99 18.47 -15.57
C LEU A 118 14.71 17.36 -14.79
N ALA A 119 14.50 16.09 -15.16
CA ALA A 119 15.21 14.97 -14.52
C ALA A 119 16.72 15.01 -14.83
N ASP A 120 17.09 15.32 -16.07
CA ASP A 120 18.49 15.45 -16.51
C ASP A 120 19.18 16.63 -15.82
N GLU A 121 18.51 17.78 -15.69
CA GLU A 121 19.01 18.93 -14.92
C GLU A 121 19.26 18.58 -13.44
N GLN A 122 18.35 17.84 -12.81
CA GLN A 122 18.53 17.39 -11.43
C GLN A 122 19.68 16.37 -11.31
N ALA A 123 19.86 15.50 -12.30
CA ALA A 123 20.98 14.56 -12.33
C ALA A 123 22.33 15.29 -12.38
N ILE A 124 22.47 16.28 -13.27
CA ILE A 124 23.68 17.12 -13.36
C ILE A 124 23.94 17.85 -12.04
N ARG A 125 22.90 18.41 -11.41
CA ARG A 125 23.02 19.12 -10.14
C ARG A 125 23.47 18.20 -8.99
N LEU A 126 22.96 16.97 -8.96
CA LEU A 126 23.39 15.96 -7.98
C LEU A 126 24.84 15.55 -8.20
N GLU A 127 25.27 15.42 -9.45
CA GLU A 127 26.67 15.13 -9.78
C GLU A 127 27.61 16.26 -9.36
N GLU A 128 27.22 17.53 -9.58
CA GLU A 128 28.00 18.68 -9.12
C GLU A 128 28.09 18.73 -7.58
N LEU A 129 27.00 18.44 -6.87
CA LEU A 129 26.99 18.38 -5.41
C LEU A 129 27.88 17.25 -4.89
N ASN A 130 27.83 16.06 -5.49
CA ASN A 130 28.68 14.93 -5.12
C ASN A 130 30.15 15.26 -5.35
N ARG A 131 30.48 15.96 -6.45
CA ARG A 131 31.85 16.43 -6.71
C ARG A 131 32.33 17.41 -5.63
N ARG A 132 31.49 18.37 -5.23
CA ARG A 132 31.83 19.30 -4.14
C ARG A 132 32.00 18.60 -2.80
N VAL A 133 31.20 17.58 -2.51
CA VAL A 133 31.36 16.78 -1.30
C VAL A 133 32.70 16.05 -1.31
N ALA A 134 33.06 15.42 -2.43
CA ALA A 134 34.36 14.77 -2.58
C ALA A 134 35.54 15.76 -2.42
N GLU A 135 35.47 16.94 -3.05
CA GLU A 135 36.49 18.00 -2.89
C GLU A 135 36.64 18.45 -1.42
N LEU A 136 35.53 18.57 -0.68
CA LEU A 136 35.54 18.93 0.74
C LEU A 136 36.09 17.79 1.62
N GLU A 137 35.79 16.54 1.28
CA GLU A 137 36.34 15.37 1.98
C GLU A 137 37.85 15.26 1.78
N ASP A 138 38.34 15.45 0.55
CA ASP A 138 39.77 15.49 0.22
C ASP A 138 40.48 16.64 0.94
N SER A 139 39.86 17.83 0.98
CA SER A 139 40.40 18.99 1.69
C SER A 139 40.50 18.73 3.20
N LYS A 140 39.49 18.07 3.80
CA LYS A 140 39.52 17.70 5.22
C LYS A 140 40.56 16.62 5.53
N GLN A 141 40.79 15.67 4.63
CA GLN A 141 41.85 14.67 4.81
C GLN A 141 43.25 15.31 4.72
N ALA A 142 43.42 16.32 3.88
CA ALA A 142 44.68 17.08 3.80
C ALA A 142 44.93 17.95 5.04
N GLU A 143 43.90 18.57 5.62
CA GLU A 143 44.02 19.39 6.84
C GLU A 143 44.08 18.56 8.13
N GLY A 144 43.39 17.40 8.17
CA GLY A 144 43.33 16.50 9.32
C GLY A 144 44.60 15.68 9.59
N ALA A 145 45.60 15.73 8.71
CA ALA A 145 46.87 15.02 8.88
C ALA A 145 47.84 15.72 9.86
N THR A 146 47.52 16.91 10.36
CA THR A 146 48.44 17.72 11.18
C THR A 146 47.99 18.07 12.60
N GLU A 147 46.81 17.68 13.07
CA GLU A 147 46.34 18.24 14.35
C GLU A 147 45.56 17.25 15.24
N ILE A 148 46.18 16.99 16.41
CA ILE A 148 45.63 16.53 17.70
C ILE A 148 45.53 15.00 17.93
N VAL A 149 46.66 14.48 18.42
CA VAL A 149 46.70 13.49 19.52
C VAL A 149 46.19 14.21 20.78
N GLY A 150 44.88 14.13 21.01
CA GLY A 150 44.21 14.68 22.19
C GLY A 150 43.39 13.58 22.83
N THR A 151 43.95 12.98 23.86
CA THR A 151 43.34 12.01 24.77
C THR A 151 42.00 12.53 25.31
N ALA A 152 40.89 11.94 24.85
CA ALA A 152 39.58 12.12 25.47
C ALA A 152 39.35 10.99 26.48
N GLU A 153 39.57 11.35 27.74
CA GLU A 153 39.17 10.66 28.95
C GLU A 153 37.65 10.38 28.91
N ILE A 154 37.29 9.10 28.97
CA ILE A 154 35.90 8.64 29.08
C ILE A 154 35.50 8.85 30.54
N VAL A 155 34.78 9.93 30.82
CA VAL A 155 34.12 10.13 32.12
C VAL A 155 32.80 9.37 32.08
N ASP A 156 32.78 8.22 32.76
CA ASP A 156 31.56 7.51 33.16
C ASP A 156 30.72 8.44 34.05
N ALA A 157 29.60 8.92 33.50
CA ALA A 157 28.58 9.62 34.26
C ALA A 157 27.43 8.65 34.54
N ASP A 158 27.48 8.05 35.72
CA ASP A 158 26.33 7.45 36.40
C ASP A 158 25.11 8.39 36.32
N SER A 159 24.04 7.91 35.71
CA SER A 159 22.72 8.54 35.76
C SER A 159 21.71 7.55 36.30
N ASP A 160 21.77 7.37 37.63
CA ASP A 160 20.63 6.92 38.42
C ASP A 160 19.57 8.03 38.42
N GLY A 161 18.60 7.88 37.53
CA GLY A 161 17.46 8.77 37.38
C GLY A 161 16.15 7.99 37.42
N VAL A 162 15.82 7.47 38.59
CA VAL A 162 14.49 6.93 38.92
C VAL A 162 13.45 8.04 38.71
N ASN A 163 12.50 7.82 37.81
CA ASN A 163 11.39 8.75 37.56
C ASN A 163 10.06 8.04 37.82
N PRO A 164 9.44 8.19 39.01
CA PRO A 164 8.21 7.49 39.36
C PRO A 164 7.01 8.42 39.21
N HIS A 165 6.62 8.76 37.98
CA HIS A 165 5.30 9.36 37.70
C HIS A 165 4.90 9.17 36.22
N GLU A 166 4.58 7.95 35.82
CA GLU A 166 3.76 7.70 34.63
C GLU A 166 2.28 7.61 35.04
N GLN A 167 1.67 8.77 35.29
CA GLN A 167 0.22 8.90 35.33
C GLN A 167 -0.26 9.37 33.95
N GLY A 168 -0.68 8.38 33.15
CA GLY A 168 -1.84 8.47 32.27
C GLY A 168 -2.00 9.73 31.43
N ASP A 169 -0.99 10.07 30.63
CA ASP A 169 -1.19 11.05 29.56
C ASP A 169 -1.45 10.35 28.23
N LYS A 170 -2.47 10.84 27.53
CA LYS A 170 -3.09 10.20 26.36
C LYS A 170 -2.02 9.77 25.36
N VAL A 171 -1.82 8.46 25.23
CA VAL A 171 -0.99 7.81 24.21
C VAL A 171 -1.41 8.37 22.86
N GLY A 172 -0.63 9.34 22.38
CA GLY A 172 -0.82 9.95 21.08
C GLY A 172 -0.86 8.82 20.08
N GLN A 173 -1.96 8.74 19.31
CA GLN A 173 -2.23 7.70 18.33
C GLN A 173 -0.92 7.25 17.68
N GLY A 174 -0.43 6.09 18.13
CA GLY A 174 0.80 5.50 17.64
C GLY A 174 0.71 5.46 16.12
N TRP A 175 1.84 5.66 15.45
CA TRP A 175 1.89 5.55 13.99
C TRP A 175 1.18 4.27 13.57
N ILE A 176 0.00 4.42 12.95
CA ILE A 176 -0.77 3.29 12.44
C ILE A 176 -0.12 2.98 11.09
N PRO A 177 0.53 1.81 10.91
CA PRO A 177 1.07 1.43 9.62
C PRO A 177 -0.04 1.53 8.55
N PRO A 178 0.32 1.87 7.29
CA PRO A 178 -0.66 1.89 6.21
C PRO A 178 -1.47 0.59 6.21
N ARG A 179 -2.80 0.73 6.07
CA ARG A 179 -3.73 -0.42 6.13
C ARG A 179 -3.26 -1.49 5.15
N ARG A 180 -2.90 -2.64 5.72
CA ARG A 180 -2.38 -3.81 5.01
C ARG A 180 -3.38 -4.24 3.93
N ARG A 181 -2.89 -4.78 2.81
CA ARG A 181 -3.77 -5.50 1.88
C ARG A 181 -4.38 -6.69 2.64
N PRO A 182 -5.72 -6.86 2.62
CA PRO A 182 -6.36 -8.03 3.20
C PRO A 182 -5.76 -9.31 2.61
N GLY A 183 -5.37 -10.26 3.45
CA GLY A 183 -4.83 -11.56 3.03
C GLY A 183 -3.30 -11.62 2.83
N MET A 184 -2.57 -10.52 3.05
CA MET A 184 -1.10 -10.58 3.08
C MET A 184 -0.66 -10.99 4.49
N PRO A 185 -0.15 -12.23 4.71
CA PRO A 185 0.32 -12.65 6.03
C PRO A 185 1.40 -11.68 6.51
N ASP A 186 1.55 -11.56 7.83
CA ASP A 186 2.57 -10.75 8.46
C ASP A 186 3.93 -11.42 8.24
N ALA A 187 4.37 -11.45 6.99
CA ALA A 187 5.71 -11.81 6.59
C ALA A 187 6.61 -10.64 7.02
N GLY A 188 6.79 -10.48 8.33
CA GLY A 188 7.99 -9.85 8.86
C GLY A 188 9.21 -10.41 8.12
N VAL A 189 10.19 -9.58 7.81
CA VAL A 189 11.36 -10.08 7.08
C VAL A 189 12.32 -10.78 8.06
N ILE A 190 12.25 -10.41 9.34
CA ILE A 190 13.17 -10.77 10.40
C ILE A 190 12.38 -10.94 11.72
N THR A 191 12.79 -11.89 12.54
CA THR A 191 12.46 -11.98 13.97
C THR A 191 12.87 -10.69 14.70
N LEU A 192 12.03 -10.22 15.63
CA LEU A 192 12.35 -9.04 16.44
C LEU A 192 13.43 -9.32 17.48
N GLU A 193 13.42 -10.52 18.03
CA GLU A 193 14.40 -11.01 19.00
C GLU A 193 15.58 -11.64 18.25
N GLU A 194 16.78 -11.37 18.75
CA GLU A 194 18.01 -11.99 18.28
C GLU A 194 18.07 -13.44 18.76
N GLN A 195 18.31 -14.36 17.84
CA GLN A 195 18.53 -15.77 18.16
C GLN A 195 20.02 -16.10 18.11
N PRO A 196 20.49 -17.07 18.92
CA PRO A 196 21.85 -17.59 18.78
C PRO A 196 22.05 -18.09 17.34
N ASP A 197 23.25 -17.85 16.80
CA ASP A 197 23.67 -18.25 15.44
C ASP A 197 23.04 -17.48 14.26
N GLU A 198 22.25 -16.43 14.51
CA GLU A 198 21.67 -15.60 13.44
C GLU A 198 22.70 -14.85 12.59
N GLU A 199 23.83 -14.44 13.18
CA GLU A 199 24.91 -13.81 12.41
C GLU A 199 25.43 -14.73 11.30
N PHE A 200 25.49 -16.04 11.58
CA PHE A 200 25.88 -17.04 10.58
C PHE A 200 24.78 -17.26 9.54
N ALA A 201 23.51 -17.24 9.95
CA ALA A 201 22.37 -17.42 9.05
C ALA A 201 22.15 -16.23 8.09
N PHE A 202 22.34 -15.01 8.59
CA PHE A 202 22.14 -13.79 7.80
C PHE A 202 23.41 -13.36 7.03
N GLY A 203 24.59 -13.82 7.46
CA GLY A 203 25.85 -13.53 6.80
C GLY A 203 26.07 -12.02 6.64
N PRO A 204 26.35 -11.51 5.42
CA PRO A 204 26.58 -10.08 5.21
C PRO A 204 25.39 -9.18 5.56
N ALA A 205 24.17 -9.72 5.63
CA ALA A 205 22.97 -8.97 5.98
C ALA A 205 22.82 -8.71 7.49
N ALA A 206 23.64 -9.33 8.35
CA ALA A 206 23.50 -9.26 9.81
C ALA A 206 23.50 -7.82 10.35
N ALA A 207 24.34 -6.94 9.79
CA ALA A 207 24.38 -5.53 10.20
C ALA A 207 23.07 -4.78 9.87
N LEU A 208 22.48 -5.05 8.71
CA LEU A 208 21.20 -4.45 8.29
C LEU A 208 20.03 -4.96 9.14
N VAL A 209 20.08 -6.25 9.51
CA VAL A 209 19.12 -6.87 10.44
C VAL A 209 19.18 -6.20 11.81
N ALA A 210 20.38 -6.01 12.36
CA ALA A 210 20.58 -5.34 13.64
C ALA A 210 20.06 -3.89 13.62
N GLU A 211 20.36 -3.13 12.57
CA GLU A 211 19.84 -1.77 12.39
C GLU A 211 18.31 -1.76 12.31
N TRP A 212 17.71 -2.68 11.54
CA TRP A 212 16.26 -2.78 11.41
C TRP A 212 15.59 -3.07 12.77
N ARG A 213 16.18 -3.97 13.59
CA ARG A 213 15.69 -4.26 14.96
C ARG A 213 15.77 -3.03 15.85
N GLN A 214 16.90 -2.32 15.84
CA GLN A 214 17.06 -1.08 16.60
C GLN A 214 15.98 -0.04 16.21
N LEU A 215 15.67 0.11 14.92
CA LEU A 215 14.61 0.99 14.45
C LEU A 215 13.19 0.52 14.81
N ARG A 216 12.97 -0.78 15.01
CA ARG A 216 11.69 -1.34 15.46
C ARG A 216 11.48 -1.13 16.94
N VAL A 217 12.50 -1.39 17.76
CA VAL A 217 12.47 -1.18 19.22
C VAL A 217 12.49 0.30 19.58
N GLY A 218 13.34 1.08 18.90
CA GLY A 218 13.55 2.51 19.17
C GLY A 218 12.57 3.45 18.47
N GLY A 219 11.93 3.03 17.38
CA GLY A 219 11.08 3.91 16.55
C GLY A 219 9.86 4.51 17.26
N GLY A 220 9.43 3.93 18.38
CA GLY A 220 8.37 4.49 19.23
C GLY A 220 8.84 5.63 20.14
N LYS A 221 10.15 5.74 20.41
CA LYS A 221 10.73 6.68 21.38
C LYS A 221 11.02 8.07 20.79
N VAL A 222 10.91 8.23 19.47
CA VAL A 222 11.19 9.53 18.81
C VAL A 222 9.99 10.47 18.98
N SER A 223 10.14 11.51 19.79
CA SER A 223 9.07 12.48 20.09
C SER A 223 8.73 13.39 18.89
N ASN A 224 9.72 13.73 18.05
CA ASN A 224 9.54 14.62 16.90
C ASN A 224 8.92 13.90 15.70
N SER A 225 7.92 14.52 15.05
CA SER A 225 7.29 14.00 13.83
C SER A 225 8.26 13.82 12.67
N VAL A 226 9.27 14.67 12.54
CA VAL A 226 10.31 14.55 11.49
C VAL A 226 11.15 13.30 11.73
N GLY A 227 11.66 13.12 12.95
CA GLY A 227 12.47 11.95 13.29
C GLY A 227 11.67 10.64 13.17
N ARG A 228 10.38 10.63 13.53
CA ARG A 228 9.49 9.48 13.27
C ARG A 228 9.35 9.18 11.77
N ALA A 229 9.24 10.20 10.93
CA ALA A 229 9.16 10.02 9.48
C ALA A 229 10.50 9.55 8.88
N GLU A 230 11.64 10.02 9.39
CA GLU A 230 12.98 9.56 8.98
C GLU A 230 13.22 8.10 9.36
N ALA A 231 12.90 7.72 10.61
CA ALA A 231 12.98 6.34 11.06
C ALA A 231 12.06 5.41 10.25
N ALA A 232 10.87 5.89 9.87
CA ALA A 232 9.98 5.13 8.98
C ALA A 232 10.59 4.95 7.59
N VAL A 233 11.15 5.99 6.98
CA VAL A 233 11.84 5.91 5.67
C VAL A 233 12.97 4.89 5.73
N ARG A 234 13.88 5.02 6.71
CA ARG A 234 15.03 4.12 6.84
C ARG A 234 14.60 2.67 7.04
N ARG A 235 13.54 2.43 7.83
CA ARG A 235 12.98 1.09 8.00
C ARG A 235 12.51 0.47 6.68
N TRP A 236 11.77 1.22 5.85
CA TRP A 236 11.29 0.70 4.56
C TRP A 236 12.42 0.48 3.56
N GLU A 237 13.49 1.28 3.62
CA GLU A 237 14.72 1.07 2.83
C GLU A 237 15.38 -0.25 3.21
N LEU A 238 15.62 -0.47 4.51
CA LEU A 238 16.19 -1.72 5.01
C LEU A 238 15.33 -2.93 4.62
N GLU A 239 14.00 -2.85 4.77
CA GLU A 239 13.11 -3.95 4.38
C GLU A 239 13.16 -4.25 2.87
N ALA A 240 13.29 -3.22 2.02
CA ALA A 240 13.41 -3.41 0.58
C ALA A 240 14.76 -4.03 0.20
N GLU A 241 15.85 -3.62 0.86
CA GLU A 241 17.21 -4.12 0.66
C GLU A 241 17.34 -5.58 1.12
N LEU A 242 16.86 -5.90 2.33
CA LEU A 242 16.86 -7.25 2.89
C LEU A 242 16.08 -8.24 2.01
N LEU A 243 14.93 -7.84 1.46
CA LEU A 243 14.12 -8.67 0.56
C LEU A 243 14.69 -8.76 -0.85
N GLY A 244 15.28 -7.67 -1.35
CA GLY A 244 15.82 -7.57 -2.71
C GLY A 244 17.16 -8.26 -2.84
N ASP A 245 18.16 -7.69 -2.18
CA ASP A 245 19.57 -8.04 -2.40
C ASP A 245 19.95 -9.31 -1.63
N TYR A 246 19.40 -9.49 -0.44
CA TYR A 246 19.71 -10.62 0.44
C TYR A 246 18.65 -11.74 0.42
N ARG A 247 17.53 -11.52 -0.28
CA ARG A 247 16.41 -12.49 -0.42
C ARG A 247 15.91 -13.07 0.91
N LEU A 248 16.01 -12.31 2.01
CA LEU A 248 15.65 -12.79 3.34
C LEU A 248 14.14 -12.97 3.49
N THR A 249 13.73 -14.10 4.07
CA THR A 249 12.33 -14.44 4.38
C THR A 249 12.19 -14.84 5.85
N LEU A 250 11.03 -14.58 6.46
CA LEU A 250 10.68 -14.97 7.84
C LEU A 250 10.74 -16.49 7.99
N PRO A 251 11.26 -17.00 9.12
CA PRO A 251 12.40 -17.91 9.17
C PRO A 251 12.60 -18.68 7.85
N PRO A 252 13.81 -18.65 7.26
CA PRO A 252 14.09 -19.21 5.93
C PRO A 252 13.56 -20.64 5.74
N ASP A 253 13.47 -21.39 6.83
CA ASP A 253 13.07 -22.79 6.91
C ASP A 253 11.55 -23.01 6.78
N THR A 254 10.74 -22.00 7.11
CA THR A 254 9.27 -22.14 7.24
C THR A 254 8.48 -21.55 6.08
N TYR A 255 9.05 -20.59 5.35
CA TYR A 255 8.39 -19.92 4.24
C TYR A 255 9.32 -19.81 3.03
N THR A 256 9.16 -20.73 2.08
CA THR A 256 9.71 -20.56 0.74
C THR A 256 8.89 -19.49 0.02
N LEU A 257 9.38 -18.26 0.00
CA LEU A 257 8.75 -17.17 -0.74
C LEU A 257 9.10 -17.35 -2.22
N ASP A 258 8.12 -17.75 -3.03
CA ASP A 258 8.27 -17.81 -4.49
C ASP A 258 8.67 -16.43 -5.07
N ASP A 259 9.31 -16.44 -6.24
CA ASP A 259 9.86 -15.21 -6.82
C ASP A 259 8.76 -14.19 -7.19
N ALA A 260 7.54 -14.65 -7.50
CA ALA A 260 6.41 -13.78 -7.82
C ALA A 260 5.92 -13.01 -6.58
N ARG A 261 5.72 -13.72 -5.46
CA ARG A 261 5.40 -13.14 -4.15
C ARG A 261 6.52 -12.24 -3.68
N ARG A 262 7.79 -12.60 -3.90
CA ARG A 262 8.92 -11.73 -3.58
C ARG A 262 8.85 -10.42 -4.37
N ALA A 263 8.62 -10.48 -5.68
CA ALA A 263 8.46 -9.29 -6.51
C ALA A 263 7.30 -8.40 -6.02
N ASP A 264 6.18 -9.02 -5.64
CA ASP A 264 5.02 -8.30 -5.07
C ASP A 264 5.34 -7.64 -3.72
N HIS A 265 6.09 -8.33 -2.84
CA HIS A 265 6.55 -7.78 -1.57
C HIS A 265 7.50 -6.60 -1.79
N ILE A 266 8.50 -6.74 -2.67
CA ILE A 266 9.44 -5.66 -3.00
C ILE A 266 8.69 -4.46 -3.57
N ARG A 267 7.76 -4.67 -4.51
CA ARG A 267 6.94 -3.59 -5.08
C ARG A 267 6.15 -2.87 -3.98
N TRP A 268 5.49 -3.62 -3.10
CA TRP A 268 4.74 -3.03 -1.99
C TRP A 268 5.62 -2.25 -1.01
N ARG A 269 6.81 -2.75 -0.65
CA ARG A 269 7.77 -2.02 0.20
C ARG A 269 8.26 -0.73 -0.48
N ARG A 270 8.48 -0.74 -1.79
CA ARG A 270 8.84 0.45 -2.57
C ARG A 270 7.72 1.49 -2.59
N ASP A 271 6.47 1.06 -2.75
CA ASP A 271 5.30 1.95 -2.66
C ASP A 271 5.19 2.57 -1.26
N ALA A 272 5.39 1.77 -0.21
CA ALA A 272 5.38 2.22 1.18
C ALA A 272 6.53 3.20 1.47
N LEU A 273 7.72 2.96 0.91
CA LEU A 273 8.87 3.88 0.99
C LEU A 273 8.55 5.22 0.31
N ALA A 274 7.95 5.21 -0.88
CA ALA A 274 7.53 6.42 -1.56
C ALA A 274 6.50 7.23 -0.74
N GLU A 275 5.55 6.55 -0.10
CA GLU A 275 4.61 7.18 0.83
C GLU A 275 5.31 7.76 2.07
N ALA A 276 6.24 7.03 2.69
CA ALA A 276 7.00 7.49 3.84
C ALA A 276 7.83 8.74 3.49
N ARG A 277 8.50 8.76 2.33
CA ARG A 277 9.25 9.92 1.83
C ARG A 277 8.34 11.13 1.58
N ARG A 278 7.11 10.92 1.07
CA ARG A 278 6.10 12.00 0.98
C ARG A 278 5.74 12.55 2.37
N LYS A 279 5.48 11.69 3.34
CA LYS A 279 5.19 12.10 4.73
C LYS A 279 6.35 12.87 5.37
N LEU A 280 7.60 12.45 5.12
CA LEU A 280 8.78 13.16 5.59
C LEU A 280 8.87 14.58 5.02
N ARG A 281 8.66 14.74 3.71
CA ARG A 281 8.63 16.06 3.07
C ARG A 281 7.57 16.96 3.68
N LEU A 282 6.37 16.43 3.93
CA LEU A 282 5.28 17.18 4.59
C LEU A 282 5.65 17.56 6.03
N ALA A 283 6.25 16.65 6.81
CA ALA A 283 6.69 16.92 8.17
C ALA A 283 7.76 18.03 8.22
N LYS A 284 8.73 18.00 7.31
CA LYS A 284 9.76 19.05 7.17
C LYS A 284 9.13 20.40 6.82
N ARG A 285 8.20 20.45 5.86
CA ARG A 285 7.46 21.68 5.51
C ARG A 285 6.64 22.22 6.68
N ALA A 286 5.93 21.36 7.40
CA ALA A 286 5.15 21.76 8.57
C ALA A 286 6.03 22.34 9.69
N ARG A 287 7.22 21.77 9.91
CA ARG A 287 8.20 22.31 10.86
C ARG A 287 8.68 23.70 10.45
N LEU A 288 9.01 23.91 9.17
CA LEU A 288 9.42 25.22 8.65
C LEU A 288 8.31 26.26 8.83
N LEU A 289 7.06 25.93 8.48
CA LEU A 289 5.92 26.83 8.67
C LEU A 289 5.73 27.23 10.14
N ARG A 290 5.84 26.26 11.06
CA ARG A 290 5.81 26.55 12.50
C ARG A 290 6.93 27.50 12.92
N GLN A 291 8.16 27.26 12.46
CA GLN A 291 9.30 28.13 12.75
C GLN A 291 9.08 29.56 12.27
N VAL A 292 8.55 29.75 11.05
CA VAL A 292 8.22 31.08 10.51
C VAL A 292 7.17 31.79 11.37
N ILE A 293 6.10 31.10 11.77
CA ILE A 293 5.06 31.67 12.64
C ILE A 293 5.61 32.02 14.02
N THR A 294 6.42 31.13 14.61
CA THR A 294 7.03 31.37 15.93
C THR A 294 8.10 32.46 15.89
N LEU A 295 8.80 32.68 14.78
CA LEU A 295 9.78 33.77 14.70
C LEU A 295 9.13 35.13 14.39
N GLY A 296 8.07 35.14 13.58
CA GLY A 296 7.31 36.35 13.27
C GLY A 296 6.56 36.95 14.46
N THR A 297 6.29 36.14 15.49
CA THR A 297 5.59 36.58 16.70
C THR A 297 6.49 37.24 17.75
N TRP A 298 7.81 37.15 17.64
CA TRP A 298 8.77 37.76 18.57
C TRP A 298 9.31 39.13 18.12
N ARG A 299 8.78 39.69 17.03
CA ARG A 299 9.22 40.96 16.44
C ARG A 299 8.29 42.15 16.70
N LYS A 300 7.45 42.07 17.74
CA LYS A 300 6.61 43.19 18.24
C LYS A 300 6.95 43.46 19.69
#